data_AF-A0A940KJM7-F1
#
_entry.id   AF-A0A940KJM7-F1
#
_cell.length_a   1.000
_cell.length_b   1.000
_cell.length_c   1.000
_cell.angle_alpha   90.00
_cell.angle_beta   90.00
_cell.angle_gamma   90.00
#
_symmetry.space_group_name_H-M   'P 1'
#
loop_
_entity.id
_entity.type
_entity.pdbx_description
1 polymer ?
#
loop_
_entity_poly.entity_id
_entity_poly.type
_entity_poly.pdbx_seq_one_letter_code
_entity_poly.pdbx_strand_id
1 'polypeptide(L)'
;MIKKILTGLIPDSFKQEFKIKLGAPHMFWSFENLKRNGLDAKQILDIGAYKGEFTEEMLKIYPKASYLMIEGNPERKPDLAAFMEKKKSFNIKT
;
A
#
# COMPACT_ATOMS: atom_id res chain seq x y z
N MET A 1 -2.16 -22.76 25.86
CA MET A 1 -2.12 -23.36 24.50
C MET A 1 -3.26 -22.88 23.59
N ILE A 2 -4.52 -22.83 24.05
CA ILE A 2 -5.70 -22.42 23.25
C ILE A 2 -5.57 -21.01 22.64
N LYS A 3 -5.01 -20.04 23.38
CA LYS A 3 -4.81 -18.66 22.93
C LYS A 3 -3.95 -18.55 21.65
N LYS A 4 -2.93 -19.40 21.51
CA LYS A 4 -1.99 -19.40 20.38
C LYS A 4 -2.64 -19.93 19.09
N ILE A 5 -3.52 -20.93 19.23
CA ILE A 5 -4.28 -21.52 18.13
C ILE A 5 -5.33 -20.53 17.63
N LEU A 6 -6.08 -19.89 18.54
CA LEU A 6 -7.09 -18.88 18.19
C LEU A 6 -6.47 -17.66 17.50
N THR A 7 -5.31 -17.17 17.95
CA THR A 7 -4.63 -16.04 17.30
C THR A 7 -4.04 -16.37 15.93
N GLY A 8 -3.79 -17.65 15.64
CA GLY A 8 -3.30 -18.11 14.33
C GLY A 8 -4.39 -18.20 13.26
N LEU A 9 -5.65 -18.32 13.67
CA LEU A 9 -6.82 -18.40 12.77
C LEU A 9 -7.29 -17.04 12.26
N ILE A 10 -6.91 -15.96 12.94
CA ILE A 10 -7.29 -14.61 12.55
C ILE A 10 -6.32 -14.11 11.47
N PRO A 11 -6.80 -13.71 10.28
CA PRO A 11 -5.95 -13.15 9.24
C PRO A 11 -5.21 -11.90 9.72
N ASP A 12 -3.96 -11.73 9.29
CA ASP A 12 -3.14 -10.59 9.71
C ASP A 12 -3.71 -9.25 9.23
N SER A 13 -4.42 -9.24 8.09
CA SER A 13 -5.18 -8.08 7.61
C SER A 13 -6.25 -7.65 8.62
N PHE A 14 -7.00 -8.61 9.19
CA PHE A 14 -8.02 -8.33 10.18
C PHE A 14 -7.43 -7.82 11.50
N LYS A 15 -6.31 -8.40 11.94
CA LYS A 15 -5.58 -7.91 13.14
C LYS A 15 -5.11 -6.47 12.93
N GLN A 16 -4.59 -6.15 11.75
CA GLN A 16 -4.13 -4.80 11.45
C GLN A 16 -5.28 -3.80 11.39
N GLU A 17 -6.39 -4.14 10.75
CA GLU A 17 -7.57 -3.27 10.71
C GLU A 17 -8.08 -2.97 12.13
N PHE A 18 -8.11 -3.98 13.01
CA PHE A 18 -8.51 -3.80 14.39
C PHE A 18 -7.54 -2.90 15.17
N LYS A 19 -6.23 -3.08 14.99
CA LYS A 19 -5.20 -2.21 15.58
C LYS A 19 -5.35 -0.76 15.12
N ILE A 20 -5.58 -0.54 13.82
CA ILE A 20 -5.81 0.80 13.25
C ILE A 20 -7.08 1.43 13.86
N LYS A 21 -8.18 0.67 13.94
CA LYS A 21 -9.44 1.12 14.58
C LYS A 21 -9.27 1.48 16.06
N LEU A 22 -8.36 0.79 16.76
CA LEU A 22 -8.00 1.07 18.15
C LEU A 22 -6.96 2.19 18.31
N GLY A 23 -6.56 2.87 17.23
CA GLY A 23 -5.64 4.00 17.27
C GLY A 23 -4.16 3.60 17.28
N ALA A 24 -3.81 2.35 16.96
CA ALA A 24 -2.41 1.98 16.81
C ALA A 24 -1.80 2.72 15.61
N PRO A 25 -0.59 3.31 15.77
CA PRO A 25 0.06 4.02 14.69
C PRO A 25 0.41 3.06 13.54
N HIS A 26 0.11 3.46 12.31
CA HIS A 26 0.58 2.81 11.10
C HIS A 26 1.24 3.84 10.19
N MET A 27 2.22 3.40 9.40
CA MET A 27 3.04 4.28 8.55
C MET A 27 2.20 5.22 7.68
N PHE A 28 1.10 4.71 7.11
CA PHE A 28 0.26 5.45 6.18
C PHE A 28 -0.75 6.42 6.83
N TRP A 29 -0.85 6.42 8.16
CA TRP A 29 -1.85 7.21 8.89
C TRP A 29 -1.69 8.71 8.62
N SER A 30 -0.44 9.18 8.57
CA SER A 30 -0.13 10.57 8.28
C SER A 30 -0.59 11.00 6.88
N PHE A 31 -0.48 10.12 5.87
CA PHE A 31 -0.95 10.41 4.51
C PHE A 31 -2.48 10.45 4.45
N GLU A 32 -3.17 9.55 5.15
CA GLU A 32 -4.63 9.63 5.26
C GLU A 32 -5.06 10.93 5.94
N ASN A 33 -4.36 11.32 7.01
CA ASN A 33 -4.66 12.57 7.70
C ASN A 33 -4.43 13.78 6.79
N LEU A 34 -3.34 13.81 6.03
CA LEU A 34 -3.10 14.88 5.04
C LEU A 34 -4.24 14.95 4.01
N LYS A 35 -4.68 13.80 3.47
CA LYS A 35 -5.84 13.74 2.56
C LYS A 35 -7.11 14.28 3.21
N ARG A 36 -7.40 13.90 4.46
CA ARG A 36 -8.57 14.39 5.22
C ARG A 36 -8.52 15.90 5.42
N ASN A 37 -7.32 16.47 5.57
CA ASN A 37 -7.09 17.91 5.68
C ASN A 37 -7.03 18.64 4.32
N GLY A 38 -7.40 17.99 3.22
CA GLY A 38 -7.54 18.62 1.92
C GLY A 38 -6.32 18.54 1.00
N LEU A 39 -5.24 17.86 1.40
CA LEU A 39 -4.15 17.58 0.47
C LEU A 39 -4.65 16.62 -0.62
N ASP A 40 -4.63 17.07 -1.86
CA ASP A 40 -4.96 16.28 -3.05
C ASP A 40 -3.70 16.03 -3.88
N ALA A 41 -2.89 15.07 -3.45
CA ALA A 41 -1.63 14.74 -4.10
C ALA A 41 -1.89 14.27 -5.54
N LYS A 42 -1.37 15.05 -6.52
CA LYS A 42 -1.52 14.75 -7.95
C LYS A 42 -0.38 13.90 -8.51
N GLN A 43 0.77 13.95 -7.85
CA GLN A 43 1.99 13.26 -8.28
C GLN A 43 2.65 12.66 -7.06
N ILE A 44 3.08 11.40 -7.18
CA ILE A 44 3.78 10.66 -6.14
C ILE A 44 5.06 10.06 -6.74
N LEU A 45 6.17 10.35 -6.09
CA LEU A 45 7.49 9.82 -6.42
C LEU A 45 7.87 8.80 -5.34
N ASP A 46 8.00 7.53 -5.74
CA ASP A 46 8.37 6.41 -4.86
C ASP A 46 9.82 5.99 -5.16
N ILE A 47 10.77 6.46 -4.34
CA ILE A 47 12.21 6.20 -4.49
C ILE A 47 12.57 5.01 -3.60
N GLY A 48 13.12 3.95 -4.22
CA GLY A 48 13.32 2.66 -3.56
C GLY A 48 12.03 1.83 -3.57
N ALA A 49 11.35 1.80 -4.72
CA ALA A 49 10.02 1.20 -4.85
C ALA A 49 9.99 -0.31 -4.54
N TYR A 50 11.14 -1.00 -4.57
CA TYR A 50 11.29 -2.42 -4.25
C TYR A 50 10.33 -3.32 -5.03
N LYS A 51 9.22 -3.74 -4.41
CA LYS A 51 8.16 -4.57 -5.04
C LYS A 51 6.86 -3.81 -5.32
N GLY A 52 6.84 -2.50 -5.07
CA GLY A 52 5.68 -1.63 -5.25
C GLY A 52 4.69 -1.64 -4.08
N GLU A 53 5.04 -2.20 -2.92
CA GLU A 53 4.15 -2.31 -1.75
C GLU A 53 3.73 -0.93 -1.23
N PHE A 54 4.67 0.02 -1.16
CA PHE A 54 4.36 1.40 -0.76
C PHE A 54 3.42 2.08 -1.76
N THR A 55 3.74 1.97 -3.06
CA THR A 55 2.86 2.44 -4.13
C THR A 55 1.47 1.77 -4.08
N GLU A 56 1.37 0.49 -3.70
CA GLU A 56 0.08 -0.20 -3.53
C GLU A 56 -0.80 0.44 -2.45
N GLU A 57 -0.21 0.79 -1.31
CA GLU A 57 -0.92 1.46 -0.22
C GLU A 57 -1.26 2.91 -0.58
N MET A 58 -0.34 3.64 -1.20
CA MET A 58 -0.59 5.00 -1.64
C MET A 58 -1.68 5.07 -2.71
N LEU A 59 -1.79 4.09 -3.61
CA LEU A 59 -2.89 4.01 -4.57
C LEU A 59 -4.27 3.92 -3.90
N LYS A 60 -4.37 3.34 -2.69
CA LYS A 60 -5.62 3.33 -1.92
C LYS A 60 -5.96 4.72 -1.39
N ILE A 61 -4.96 5.50 -1.01
CA ILE A 61 -5.12 6.85 -0.47
C ILE A 61 -5.29 7.88 -1.59
N TYR A 62 -4.45 7.88 -2.61
CA TYR A 62 -4.44 8.82 -3.74
C TYR A 62 -4.58 8.07 -5.07
N PRO A 63 -5.76 7.50 -5.39
CA PRO A 63 -5.95 6.67 -6.58
C PRO A 63 -5.86 7.45 -7.90
N LYS A 64 -5.98 8.79 -7.84
CA LYS A 64 -5.93 9.66 -9.02
C LYS A 64 -4.56 10.29 -9.26
N ALA A 65 -3.59 10.04 -8.38
CA ALA A 65 -2.24 10.56 -8.57
C ALA A 65 -1.53 9.84 -9.72
N SER A 66 -0.62 10.53 -10.39
CA SER A 66 0.40 9.88 -11.24
C SER A 66 1.56 9.40 -10.38
N TYR A 67 2.03 8.18 -10.63
CA TYR A 67 3.09 7.54 -9.85
C TYR A 67 4.33 7.34 -10.70
N LEU A 68 5.48 7.73 -10.15
CA LEU A 68 6.80 7.37 -10.67
C LEU A 68 7.53 6.53 -9.61
N MET A 69 7.79 5.27 -9.93
CA MET A 69 8.57 4.36 -9.10
C MET A 69 10.01 4.32 -9.62
N ILE A 70 10.98 4.55 -8.73
CA ILE A 70 12.41 4.48 -9.02
C ILE A 70 13.01 3.38 -8.14
N GLU A 71 13.76 2.46 -8.75
CA GLU A 71 14.41 1.36 -8.04
C GLU A 71 15.85 1.19 -8.54
N GLY A 72 16.80 1.17 -7.61
CA GLY A 72 18.23 1.11 -7.90
C GLY A 72 18.76 -0.31 -8.06
N ASN A 73 18.09 -1.31 -7.47
CA ASN A 73 18.45 -2.71 -7.61
C ASN A 73 17.81 -3.32 -8.88
N PRO A 74 18.62 -3.65 -9.91
CA PRO A 74 18.11 -4.23 -11.15
C PRO A 74 17.41 -5.58 -10.96
N GLU A 75 17.73 -6.34 -9.91
CA GLU A 75 17.08 -7.63 -9.61
C GLU A 75 15.59 -7.46 -9.24
N ARG A 76 15.15 -6.26 -8.89
CA ARG A 76 13.75 -5.94 -8.58
C ARG A 76 12.93 -5.54 -9.80
N LYS A 77 13.56 -5.41 -10.97
CA LYS A 77 12.85 -5.11 -12.22
C LYS A 77 11.71 -6.09 -12.53
N PRO A 78 11.86 -7.43 -12.34
CA PRO A 78 10.76 -8.37 -12.54
C PRO A 78 9.61 -8.17 -11.54
N ASP A 79 9.93 -7.90 -10.27
CA ASP A 79 8.93 -7.65 -9.22
C ASP A 79 8.06 -6.43 -9.58
N LEU A 80 8.69 -5.32 -9.98
CA LEU A 80 7.98 -4.10 -10.39
C LEU A 80 7.22 -4.28 -11.71
N ALA A 81 7.76 -5.04 -12.68
CA ALA A 81 7.03 -5.36 -13.90
C ALA A 81 5.75 -6.15 -13.60
N ALA A 82 5.84 -7.16 -12.73
CA ALA A 82 4.69 -7.95 -12.29
C ALA A 82 3.66 -7.09 -11.54
N PHE A 83 4.12 -6.17 -10.68
CA PHE A 83 3.26 -5.19 -10.03
C PHE A 83 2.50 -4.32 -11.04
N MET A 84 3.20 -3.78 -12.05
CA MET A 84 2.61 -2.93 -13.08
C MET A 84 1.59 -3.70 -13.94
N GLU A 85 1.90 -4.92 -14.35
CA GLU A 85 0.95 -5.77 -15.09
C GLU A 85 -0.31 -6.07 -14.26
N LYS A 86 -0.15 -6.43 -12.98
CA LYS A 86 -1.27 -6.59 -12.05
C LYS A 86 -2.15 -5.34 -12.05
N LYS A 87 -1.58 -4.14 -11.93
CA LYS A 87 -2.35 -2.89 -11.88
C LYS A 87 -3.01 -2.53 -13.21
N LYS A 88 -2.41 -2.84 -14.36
CA LYS A 88 -3.06 -2.68 -15.68
C LYS A 88 -4.31 -3.55 -15.78
N SER A 89 -4.23 -4.82 -15.38
CA SER A 89 -5.40 -5.72 -15.39
C SER A 89 -6.55 -5.24 -14.50
N PHE A 90 -6.25 -4.50 -13.42
CA PHE A 90 -7.27 -3.86 -12.56
C PHE A 90 -7.83 -2.54 -13.14
N ASN A 91 -7.11 -1.86 -14.03
CA ASN A 91 -7.57 -0.66 -14.74
C ASN A 91 -8.40 -0.98 -16.00
N ILE A 92 -8.66 -2.26 -16.29
CA ILE A 92 -9.67 -2.65 -17.28
C ILE A 92 -11.05 -2.58 -16.60
N LYS A 93 -11.68 -1.41 -16.66
CA LYS A 93 -13.13 -1.29 -16.57
C LYS A 93 -13.64 -0.70 -17.88
N THR A 94 -14.37 -1.56 -18.59
CA THR A 94 -15.40 -1.37 -19.64
C THR A 94 -15.63 0.05 -20.15
#